data_AF-A0AAD9IVC4-F1
#
_entry.id   AF-A0AAD9IVC4-F1
#
_cell.length_a   1.000
_cell.length_b   1.000
_cell.length_c   1.000
_cell.angle_alpha   90.00
_cell.angle_beta   90.00
_cell.angle_gamma   90.00
#
_symmetry.space_group_name_H-M   'P 1'
#
loop_
_entity.id
_entity.type
_entity.pdbx_description
1 polymer ?
#
loop_
_entity_poly.entity_id
_entity_poly.type
_entity_poly.pdbx_seq_one_letter_code
_entity_poly.pdbx_strand_id
1 'polypeptide(L)' 'MADRGFCIRVALALKLATLNIPPFTSKGRLASKGVTKTRRIARARIHVERCIGHLKCFKILSGVIPLKLRECE' A
#
# COMPACT_ATOMS: atom_id res chain seq x y z
N MET A 1 -4.01 2.10 -1.18
CA MET A 1 -2.99 3.18 -1.14
C MET A 1 -2.69 3.56 -2.57
N ALA A 2 -2.47 4.83 -2.88
CA ALA A 2 -2.24 5.25 -4.27
C ALA A 2 -1.17 6.33 -4.36
N ASP A 3 -0.59 6.48 -5.54
CA ASP A 3 0.34 7.55 -5.85
C ASP A 3 -0.37 8.91 -5.92
N ARG A 4 0.45 9.96 -5.97
CA ARG A 4 -0.05 11.32 -6.17
C ARG A 4 -0.66 11.42 -7.56
N GLY A 5 -1.80 12.12 -7.66
CA GLY A 5 -2.54 12.32 -8.92
C GLY A 5 -3.71 11.36 -9.14
N PHE A 6 -3.88 10.32 -8.31
CA PHE A 6 -5.03 9.41 -8.40
C PHE A 6 -6.33 10.04 -7.84
N CYS A 7 -7.27 10.36 -8.73
CA CYS A 7 -8.58 10.93 -8.39
C CYS A 7 -9.69 9.87 -8.27
N ILE A 8 -9.45 8.80 -7.52
CA ILE A 8 -10.40 7.68 -7.34
C ILE A 8 -11.22 7.76 -6.04
N ARG A 9 -11.21 8.91 -5.36
CA ARG A 9 -11.87 9.08 -4.05
C ARG A 9 -13.38 8.80 -4.11
N VAL A 10 -14.04 9.25 -5.18
CA VAL A 10 -15.48 9.05 -5.38
C VAL A 10 -15.80 7.57 -5.54
N ALA A 11 -15.05 6.86 -6.39
CA ALA A 11 -15.22 5.43 -6.59
C ALA A 11 -14.98 4.63 -5.29
N LEU A 12 -14.00 5.04 -4.47
CA LEU A 12 -13.74 4.41 -3.17
C LEU A 12 -14.86 4.67 -2.15
N ALA A 13 -15.46 5.86 -2.15
CA ALA A 13 -16.55 6.21 -1.24
C ALA A 13 -17.76 5.28 -1.44
N LEU A 14 -18.06 4.89 -2.68
CA LEU A 14 -19.09 3.90 -3.00
C LEU A 14 -18.84 2.51 -2.38
N LYS A 15 -17.58 2.23 -2.02
CA LYS A 15 -17.15 0.98 -1.37
C LYS A 15 -16.82 1.18 0.12
N LEU A 16 -17.22 2.30 0.71
CA LEU A 16 -16.93 2.67 2.11
C LEU A 16 -15.43 2.66 2.44
N ALA A 17 -14.58 2.90 1.44
CA ALA A 17 -13.12 2.85 1.56
C ALA A 17 -12.52 4.27 1.55
N THR A 18 -11.39 4.43 2.26
CA THR A 18 -10.64 5.68 2.28
C THR A 18 -9.34 5.57 1.50
N LEU A 19 -8.95 6.66 0.86
CA LEU A 19 -7.77 6.71 0.01
C LEU A 19 -6.55 7.26 0.76
N ASN A 20 -5.60 6.37 1.06
CA ASN A 20 -4.32 6.73 1.66
C ASN A 20 -3.32 7.19 0.57
N ILE A 21 -3.07 8.51 0.49
CA ILE A 21 -2.14 9.16 -0.44
C ILE A 21 -1.16 10.03 0.37
N PRO A 22 0.15 10.06 0.03
CA PRO A 22 1.12 10.96 0.64
C PRO A 22 0.67 12.44 0.55
N PRO A 23 0.87 13.26 1.61
CA PRO A 23 0.43 14.65 1.59
C PRO A 23 1.15 15.47 0.50
N PHE A 24 0.48 16.53 0.05
CA PHE A 24 1.04 17.52 -0.86
C PHE A 24 2.12 18.36 -0.17
N THR A 25 3.22 18.61 -0.87
CA THR A 25 4.24 19.56 -0.42
C THR A 25 3.88 20.94 -0.97
N SER A 26 3.18 21.78 -0.21
CA SER A 26 2.98 23.18 -0.60
C SER A 26 4.28 23.96 -0.32
N LYS A 27 4.92 24.52 -1.34
CA LYS A 27 6.11 25.40 -1.23
C LYS A 27 7.39 24.74 -0.73
N GLY A 28 7.62 23.46 -1.07
CA GLY A 28 8.90 22.78 -0.82
C GLY A 28 9.18 22.35 0.63
N ARG A 29 8.32 22.69 1.60
CA ARG A 29 8.45 22.24 3.01
C ARG A 29 7.12 21.68 3.52
N LEU A 30 7.20 20.58 4.26
CA LEU A 30 6.05 20.02 4.99
C LEU A 30 6.04 20.57 6.41
N ALA A 31 4.88 21.02 6.89
CA ALA A 31 4.70 21.32 8.32
C ALA A 31 4.98 20.07 9.17
N SER A 32 5.37 20.23 10.44
CA SER A 32 5.71 19.10 11.34
C SER A 32 4.65 17.99 11.35
N LYS A 33 3.36 18.36 11.38
CA LYS A 33 2.23 17.42 11.28
C LYS A 33 2.21 16.66 9.93
N GLY A 34 2.53 17.33 8.84
CA GLY A 34 2.67 16.76 7.50
C GLY A 34 3.83 15.77 7.41
N VAL A 35 4.97 16.08 8.04
CA VAL A 35 6.15 15.19 8.08
C VAL A 35 5.83 13.87 8.76
N THR A 36 5.19 13.91 9.93
CA THR A 36 4.79 12.69 10.66
C THR A 36 3.79 11.86 9.86
N LYS A 37 2.81 12.51 9.20
CA LYS A 37 1.85 11.84 8.32
C LYS A 37 2.56 11.18 7.14
N THR A 38 3.45 11.88 6.44
CA THR A 38 4.27 11.32 5.35
C THR A 38 5.07 10.13 5.82
N ARG A 39 5.73 10.21 6.99
CA ARG A 39 6.53 9.12 7.55
C ARG A 39 5.68 7.86 7.78
N ARG A 40 4.48 8.01 8.34
CA ARG A 40 3.55 6.88 8.57
C ARG A 40 3.11 6.25 7.25
N ILE A 41 2.76 7.06 6.25
CA ILE A 41 2.34 6.57 4.94
C ILE A 41 3.50 5.88 4.21
N ALA A 42 4.71 6.46 4.26
CA ALA A 42 5.91 5.87 3.67
C ALA A 42 6.27 4.51 4.31
N ARG A 43 6.14 4.39 5.64
CA ARG A 43 6.31 3.11 6.34
C ARG A 43 5.34 2.05 5.81
N ALA A 44 4.06 2.39 5.69
CA ALA A 44 3.08 1.47 5.10
C ALA A 44 3.42 1.12 3.64
N ARG A 45 3.91 2.09 2.85
CA ARG A 45 4.32 1.87 1.46
C ARG A 45 5.43 0.83 1.31
N ILE A 46 6.43 0.86 2.19
CA ILE A 46 7.52 -0.12 2.19
C ILE A 46 6.97 -1.55 2.31
N HIS A 47 6.02 -1.78 3.21
CA HIS A 47 5.39 -3.09 3.36
C HIS A 47 4.60 -3.50 2.13
N VAL A 48 3.81 -2.58 1.56
CA VAL A 48 3.03 -2.84 0.33
C VAL A 48 3.94 -3.22 -0.83
N GLU A 49 5.00 -2.46 -1.09
CA GLU A 49 5.94 -2.73 -2.17
C GLU A 49 6.71 -4.04 -1.96
N ARG A 50 7.10 -4.34 -0.71
CA ARG A 50 7.73 -5.63 -0.37
C ARG A 50 6.80 -6.81 -0.61
N CYS A 51 5.53 -6.71 -0.20
CA CYS A 51 4.54 -7.74 -0.45
C CYS A 51 4.28 -7.93 -1.96
N ILE A 52 4.21 -6.85 -2.74
CA ILE A 52 4.10 -6.92 -4.21
C ILE A 52 5.34 -7.61 -4.80
N GLY A 53 6.54 -7.29 -4.31
CA GLY A 53 7.78 -7.97 -4.72
C GLY A 53 7.73 -9.47 -4.40
N HIS A 54 7.32 -9.85 -3.20
CA HIS A 54 7.13 -11.25 -2.83
C HIS A 54 6.11 -11.95 -3.72
N LEU A 55 4.97 -11.32 -4.03
CA LEU A 55 3.96 -11.87 -4.93
C LEU A 55 4.52 -12.13 -6.34
N LYS A 56 5.42 -11.27 -6.82
CA LYS A 56 6.09 -11.45 -8.12
C LYS A 56 7.15 -12.55 -8.10
N CYS A 57 7.89 -12.70 -6.99
CA CYS A 57 8.98 -13.68 -6.88
C CYS A 57 8.49 -15.09 -6.54
N PHE A 58 7.47 -15.20 -5.68
CA PHE A 58 7.01 -16.48 -5.13
C PHE A 58 5.69 -16.91 -5.77
N LYS A 59 5.77 -17.82 -6.76
CA LYS A 59 4.59 -18.36 -7.46
C LYS A 59 3.55 -18.97 -6.52
N ILE A 60 3.99 -19.56 -5.41
CA ILE A 60 3.10 -20.11 -4.36
C ILE A 60 2.13 -19.06 -3.80
N LEU A 61 2.51 -17.78 -3.78
CA LEU A 61 1.68 -16.69 -3.25
C LEU A 61 0.73 -16.10 -4.31
N SER A 62 0.85 -16.51 -5.57
CA SER A 62 0.03 -15.98 -6.68
C SER A 62 -1.31 -16.70 -6.85
N GLY A 63 -1.47 -17.89 -6.26
CA GLY A 63 -2.65 -18.74 -6.43
C GLY A 63 -3.34 -19.09 -5.11
N VAL A 64 -4.31 -20.00 -5.19
CA VAL A 64 -4.94 -20.57 -4.00
C VAL A 64 -3.88 -21.35 -3.23
N ILE A 65 -3.62 -20.94 -1.99
CA ILE A 65 -2.68 -21.63 -1.11
C ILE A 65 -3.38 -22.88 -0.58
N PRO A 66 -2.92 -24.10 -0.92
CA PRO A 66 -3.55 -25.32 -0.44
C PRO A 66 -3.37 -25.45 1.07
N LEU A 67 -4.43 -25.87 1.78
CA LEU A 67 -4.41 -26.07 3.23
C LEU A 67 -3.42 -27.17 3.66
N LYS A 68 -3.09 -28.09 2.75
CA LYS A 68 -2.03 -29.08 2.90
C LYS A 68 -0.80 -28.62 2.12
N LEU A 69 -0.01 -27.74 2.72
CA LEU A 69 1.35 -27.41 2.24
C LEU A 69 2.42 -28.36 2.79
N ARG A 70 2.02 -29.31 3.63
CA ARG A 70 2.89 -30.37 4.14
C ARG A 70 2.43 -31.71 3.58
N GLU A 71 3.18 -32.20 2.61
CA GLU A 71 3.61 -33.60 2.56
C GLU A 71 5.10 -33.56 2.24
N CYS A 72 5.91 -33.73 3.28
CA CYS A 72 7.32 -34.03 3.16
C CYS A 72 7.41 -35.51 3.52
N GLU A 73 7.65 -36.36 2.52
CA GLU A 73 8.29 -37.66 2.75
C GLU A 73 9.80 -37.45 2.90
#